data_AF-A0A520QVR7-F1
#
_entry.id   AF-A0A520QVR7-F1
#
_cell.length_a   1.000
_cell.length_b   1.000
_cell.length_c   1.000
_cell.angle_alpha   90.00
_cell.angle_beta   90.00
_cell.angle_gamma   90.00
#
_symmetry.space_group_name_H-M   'P 1'
#
loop_
_entity.id
_entity.type
_entity.pdbx_description
1 polymer ?
#
loop_
_entity_poly.entity_id
_entity_poly.type
_entity_poly.pdbx_seq_one_letter_code
_entity_poly.pdbx_strand_id
1 'polypeptide(L)'
;MDPVTLIAVPAALAVAGGVAWYGHRQKKAREATWRALAAERGGTYHPAKTSLFKQQHAAVEVQVGQALVYLDTYVVSSGKSSQTYTRARARFSLRDAPSFKVSPKGVLATVGAMIGFQDVSLGHARFDDDFVVKCEDADAVREVFSTETMERLVGGLWPARIESTGGLVTLTTTGALRDHAKLEVMLDVTGALASYGPATLARYAEHPDARFTPVSGRWERPSPARLSVETKEGRVDVRARLATGGVILRAARKLERDDVEPFDGALPSGEGIPRGLVPEPARRHLSAVGECLLEADERRLLLTWELLPTREAFAAGVALLDACATPPRSLGAFR
;
A
#
# COMPACT_ATOMS: atom_id res chain seq x y z
N MET A 1 31.40 -48.74 35.81
CA MET A 1 30.61 -48.03 34.78
C MET A 1 29.74 -49.07 34.11
N ASP A 2 28.42 -48.95 34.23
CA ASP A 2 27.52 -49.93 33.61
C ASP A 2 27.62 -49.87 32.08
N PRO A 3 27.64 -51.02 31.38
CA PRO A 3 27.76 -51.08 29.92
C PRO A 3 26.61 -50.35 29.20
N VAL A 4 25.45 -50.20 29.84
CA VAL A 4 24.31 -49.44 29.34
C VAL A 4 24.61 -47.93 29.27
N THR A 5 25.33 -47.39 30.26
CA THR A 5 25.68 -45.96 30.32
C THR A 5 26.75 -45.60 29.28
N LEU A 6 27.63 -46.54 28.92
CA LEU A 6 28.70 -46.35 27.94
C LEU A 6 28.18 -46.25 26.49
N ILE A 7 27.02 -46.85 26.20
CA ILE A 7 26.36 -46.82 24.86
C ILE A 7 25.33 -45.69 24.76
N ALA A 8 24.66 -45.33 25.88
CA ALA A 8 23.64 -44.29 25.90
C ALA A 8 24.20 -42.88 25.63
N VAL A 9 25.40 -42.55 26.12
CA VAL A 9 26.00 -41.22 25.96
C VAL A 9 26.42 -40.94 24.49
N PRO A 10 27.11 -41.85 23.77
CA PRO A 10 27.40 -41.68 22.35
C PRO A 10 26.15 -41.57 21.48
N ALA A 11 25.12 -42.37 21.77
CA ALA A 11 23.86 -42.33 21.03
C ALA A 11 23.14 -40.97 21.21
N ALA A 12 23.09 -40.45 22.43
CA ALA A 12 22.51 -39.13 22.71
C ALA A 12 23.28 -37.99 22.02
N LEU A 13 24.62 -38.05 22.02
CA LEU A 13 25.46 -37.06 21.32
C LEU A 13 25.31 -37.15 19.80
N ALA A 14 25.16 -38.34 19.23
CA ALA A 14 24.90 -38.52 17.80
C ALA A 14 23.53 -37.95 17.39
N VAL A 15 22.50 -38.16 18.22
CA VAL A 15 21.16 -37.56 18.00
C VAL A 15 21.24 -36.04 18.12
N ALA A 16 21.87 -35.51 19.16
CA ALA A 16 22.03 -34.06 19.35
C ALA A 16 22.83 -33.41 18.21
N GLY A 17 23.94 -34.04 17.79
CA GLY A 17 24.75 -33.63 16.65
C GLY A 17 23.97 -33.68 15.33
N GLY A 18 23.16 -34.73 15.12
CA GLY A 18 22.28 -34.87 13.97
C GLY A 18 21.20 -33.78 13.92
N VAL A 19 20.57 -33.46 15.04
CA VAL A 19 19.58 -32.37 15.16
C VAL A 19 20.23 -31.00 14.91
N ALA A 20 21.40 -30.74 15.48
CA ALA A 20 22.15 -29.50 15.26
C ALA A 20 22.59 -29.35 13.80
N TRP A 21 23.10 -30.42 13.18
CA TRP A 21 23.48 -30.44 11.76
C TRP A 21 22.28 -30.23 10.85
N TYR A 22 21.16 -30.90 11.11
CA TYR A 22 19.91 -30.73 10.38
C TYR A 22 19.41 -29.28 10.48
N GLY A 23 19.39 -28.70 11.68
CA GLY A 23 19.01 -27.30 11.90
C GLY A 23 19.92 -26.31 11.15
N HIS A 24 21.23 -26.54 11.15
CA HIS A 24 22.20 -25.71 10.43
C HIS A 24 22.01 -25.81 8.91
N ARG A 25 21.80 -27.02 8.38
CA ARG A 25 21.53 -27.26 6.96
C ARG A 25 20.23 -26.61 6.51
N GLN A 26 19.18 -26.72 7.32
CA GLN A 26 17.89 -26.06 7.08
C GLN A 26 18.03 -24.54 7.04
N LYS A 27 18.79 -23.96 7.97
CA LYS A 27 19.11 -22.52 7.97
C LYS A 27 19.80 -22.11 6.67
N LYS A 28 20.85 -22.82 6.25
CA LYS A 28 21.57 -22.52 4.99
C LYS A 28 20.68 -22.62 3.76
N ALA A 29 19.85 -23.66 3.65
CA ALA A 29 18.92 -23.83 2.54
C ALA A 29 17.89 -22.69 2.48
N ARG A 30 17.38 -22.26 3.64
CA ARG A 30 16.48 -21.11 3.74
C ARG A 30 17.16 -19.82 3.30
N GLU A 31 18.36 -19.53 3.82
CA GLU A 31 19.12 -18.33 3.43
C GLU A 31 19.43 -18.32 1.93
N ALA A 32 19.73 -19.48 1.33
CA ALA A 32 19.91 -19.61 -0.11
C ALA A 32 18.62 -19.27 -0.87
N THR A 33 17.48 -19.80 -0.43
CA THR A 33 16.17 -19.52 -1.04
C THR A 33 15.80 -18.05 -0.95
N TRP A 34 16.00 -17.42 0.20
CA TRP A 34 15.69 -16.00 0.41
C TRP A 34 16.63 -15.08 -0.38
N ARG A 35 17.91 -15.47 -0.52
CA ARG A 35 18.86 -14.76 -1.37
C ARG A 35 18.48 -14.87 -2.84
N ALA A 36 18.08 -16.05 -3.30
CA ALA A 36 17.61 -16.26 -4.67
C ALA A 36 16.35 -15.41 -4.95
N LEU A 37 15.36 -15.47 -4.05
CA LEU A 37 14.14 -14.64 -4.12
C LEU A 37 14.47 -13.13 -4.24
N ALA A 38 15.39 -12.63 -3.40
CA ALA A 38 15.80 -11.23 -3.46
C ALA A 38 16.47 -10.91 -4.81
N ALA A 39 17.35 -11.77 -5.32
CA ALA A 39 18.02 -11.56 -6.60
C ALA A 39 17.03 -11.57 -7.78
N GLU A 40 16.11 -12.53 -7.80
CA GLU A 40 15.10 -12.68 -8.86
C GLU A 40 14.15 -11.49 -8.93
N ARG A 41 13.79 -10.93 -7.78
CA ARG A 41 12.91 -9.75 -7.68
C ARG A 41 13.67 -8.42 -7.65
N GLY A 42 14.99 -8.42 -7.89
CA GLY A 42 15.82 -7.20 -7.88
C GLY A 42 15.89 -6.48 -6.53
N GLY A 43 15.62 -7.19 -5.44
CA GLY A 43 15.66 -6.70 -4.07
C GLY A 43 17.00 -6.91 -3.35
N THR A 44 17.00 -6.64 -2.05
CA THR A 44 18.17 -6.78 -1.17
C THR A 44 17.93 -7.84 -0.12
N TYR A 45 18.85 -8.78 0.01
CA TYR A 45 18.87 -9.74 1.10
C TYR A 45 19.72 -9.24 2.28
N HIS A 46 19.13 -9.17 3.46
CA HIS A 46 19.80 -8.85 4.72
C HIS A 46 20.04 -10.14 5.51
N PRO A 47 21.30 -10.57 5.70
CA PRO A 47 21.60 -11.78 6.46
C PRO A 47 21.28 -11.60 7.94
N ALA A 48 20.89 -12.69 8.59
CA ALA A 48 20.72 -12.70 10.04
C ALA A 48 22.07 -12.38 10.73
N LYS A 49 22.06 -11.44 11.68
CA LYS A 49 23.23 -11.08 12.48
C LYS A 49 22.91 -11.26 13.95
N THR A 50 23.79 -11.95 14.67
CA THR A 50 23.69 -12.08 16.12
C THR A 50 24.91 -11.40 16.72
N SER A 51 24.68 -10.38 17.53
CA SER A 51 25.68 -9.71 18.35
C SER A 51 25.28 -9.83 19.82
N LEU A 52 26.22 -9.55 20.74
CA LEU A 52 26.02 -9.60 22.19
C LEU A 52 24.82 -8.78 22.68
N PHE A 53 24.43 -7.74 21.93
CA PHE A 53 23.36 -6.79 22.30
C PHE A 53 22.16 -6.77 21.33
N LYS A 54 22.21 -7.50 20.21
CA LYS A 54 21.14 -7.45 19.19
C LYS A 54 21.07 -8.72 18.37
N GLN A 55 19.86 -9.29 18.28
CA GLN A 55 19.53 -10.29 17.27
C GLN A 55 18.79 -9.60 16.12
N GLN A 56 19.35 -9.72 14.92
CA GLN A 56 18.73 -9.31 13.67
C GLN A 56 18.41 -10.58 12.88
N HIS A 57 17.15 -10.76 12.53
CA HIS A 57 16.71 -11.87 11.69
C HIS A 57 17.08 -11.62 10.22
N ALA A 58 17.13 -12.70 9.44
CA ALA A 58 17.28 -12.58 8.00
C ALA A 58 16.04 -11.88 7.42
N ALA A 59 16.26 -11.05 6.40
CA ALA A 59 15.18 -10.32 5.75
C ALA A 59 15.44 -10.14 4.26
N VAL A 60 14.37 -9.88 3.52
CA VAL A 60 14.37 -9.46 2.11
C VAL A 60 13.61 -8.14 2.03
N GLU A 61 14.23 -7.13 1.43
CA GLU A 61 13.59 -5.86 1.09
C GLU A 61 13.48 -5.77 -0.43
N VAL A 62 12.28 -5.56 -0.94
CA VAL A 62 12.02 -5.58 -2.38
C VAL A 62 10.86 -4.67 -2.76
N GLN A 63 10.92 -4.08 -3.96
CA GLN A 63 9.81 -3.32 -4.51
C GLN A 63 8.86 -4.25 -5.25
N VAL A 64 7.60 -4.26 -4.85
CA VAL A 64 6.52 -5.03 -5.50
C VAL A 64 5.44 -4.03 -5.90
N GLY A 65 5.23 -3.88 -7.20
CA GLY A 65 4.37 -2.83 -7.74
C GLY A 65 4.85 -1.44 -7.30
N GLN A 66 3.99 -0.74 -6.56
CA GLN A 66 4.25 0.61 -6.05
C GLN A 66 4.50 0.61 -4.53
N ALA A 67 4.91 -0.52 -3.95
CA ALA A 67 5.18 -0.66 -2.52
C ALA A 67 6.57 -1.23 -2.24
N LEU A 68 7.19 -0.78 -1.15
CA LEU A 68 8.39 -1.40 -0.59
C LEU A 68 7.97 -2.45 0.44
N VAL A 69 8.24 -3.72 0.13
CA VAL A 69 7.88 -4.88 0.95
C VAL A 69 9.12 -5.37 1.70
N TYR A 70 8.96 -5.60 2.99
CA TYR A 70 9.96 -6.17 3.87
C TYR A 70 9.49 -7.50 4.43
N LEU A 71 10.19 -8.57 4.06
CA LEU A 71 9.92 -9.94 4.47
C LEU A 71 10.96 -10.40 5.48
N ASP A 72 10.55 -10.79 6.67
CA ASP A 72 11.43 -11.26 7.75
C ASP A 72 10.84 -12.42 8.55
N THR A 73 11.66 -13.03 9.40
CA THR A 73 11.18 -13.94 10.45
C THR A 73 11.20 -13.27 11.81
N TYR A 74 10.27 -13.64 12.68
CA TYR A 74 10.33 -13.24 14.09
C TYR A 74 9.91 -14.41 15.00
N VAL A 75 10.32 -14.36 16.27
CA VAL A 75 10.03 -15.41 17.26
C VAL A 75 9.16 -14.81 18.35
N VAL A 76 8.03 -15.47 18.64
CA VAL A 76 7.17 -15.17 19.79
C VAL A 76 7.44 -16.23 20.85
N SER A 77 7.77 -15.80 22.06
CA SER A 77 8.02 -16.68 23.20
C SER A 77 6.96 -16.46 24.28
N SER A 78 6.30 -17.52 24.71
CA SER A 78 5.32 -17.51 25.82
C SER A 78 5.92 -18.05 27.13
N GLY A 79 7.24 -17.93 27.29
CA GLY A 79 8.00 -18.48 28.42
C GLY A 79 8.23 -19.99 28.34
N LYS A 80 7.20 -20.78 28.03
CA LYS A 80 7.26 -22.27 27.95
C LYS A 80 7.46 -22.81 26.53
N SER A 81 7.21 -21.98 25.52
CA SER A 81 7.39 -22.34 24.12
C SER A 81 7.81 -21.11 23.32
N SER A 82 8.52 -21.35 22.22
CA SER A 82 8.80 -20.32 21.23
C SER A 82 8.26 -20.78 19.88
N GLN A 83 7.64 -19.86 19.15
CA GLN A 83 7.12 -20.11 17.81
C GLN A 83 7.72 -19.10 16.85
N THR A 84 8.33 -19.60 15.79
CA THR A 84 8.83 -18.75 14.70
C THR A 84 7.72 -18.49 13.70
N TYR A 85 7.69 -17.28 13.17
CA TYR A 85 6.78 -16.82 12.14
C TYR A 85 7.56 -16.18 11.00
N THR A 86 7.03 -16.28 9.79
CA THR A 86 7.47 -15.47 8.65
C THR A 86 6.41 -14.41 8.42
N ARG A 87 6.83 -13.16 8.19
CA ARG A 87 5.94 -12.05 7.88
C ARG A 87 6.45 -11.25 6.69
N ALA A 88 5.52 -10.69 5.93
CA ALA A 88 5.76 -9.65 4.94
C ALA A 88 5.05 -8.37 5.39
N ARG A 89 5.71 -7.24 5.24
CA ARG A 89 5.24 -5.94 5.70
C ARG A 89 5.42 -4.89 4.63
N ALA A 90 4.43 -4.04 4.46
CA ALA A 90 4.55 -2.87 3.60
C ALA A 90 3.72 -1.73 4.19
N ARG A 91 4.20 -0.50 4.01
CA ARG A 91 3.42 0.68 4.42
C ARG A 91 2.49 1.09 3.29
N PHE A 92 1.26 1.43 3.64
CA PHE A 92 0.38 2.13 2.72
C PHE A 92 0.99 3.50 2.43
N SER A 93 1.14 3.82 1.15
CA SER A 93 1.49 5.17 0.70
C SER A 93 0.26 6.06 0.52
N LEU A 94 -0.93 5.56 0.86
CA LEU A 94 -2.18 6.31 0.99
C LEU A 94 -2.31 6.89 2.39
N ARG A 95 -2.86 8.10 2.48
CA ARG A 95 -3.42 8.61 3.73
C ARG A 95 -4.74 7.89 4.00
N ASP A 96 -4.99 7.54 5.26
CA ASP A 96 -6.25 6.95 5.73
C ASP A 96 -6.55 5.58 5.08
N ALA A 97 -5.53 4.72 5.00
CA ALA A 97 -5.71 3.34 4.57
C ALA A 97 -6.66 2.57 5.52
N PRO A 98 -7.36 1.53 5.05
CA PRO A 98 -8.38 0.88 5.86
C PRO A 98 -7.73 0.00 6.93
N SER A 99 -8.33 0.00 8.12
CA SER A 99 -7.97 -0.93 9.20
C SER A 99 -8.78 -2.21 9.07
N PHE A 100 -8.09 -3.35 9.00
CA PHE A 100 -8.75 -4.63 8.85
C PHE A 100 -7.91 -5.80 9.36
N LYS A 101 -8.57 -6.93 9.60
CA LYS A 101 -7.97 -8.21 9.98
C LYS A 101 -8.56 -9.31 9.12
N VAL A 102 -7.70 -10.09 8.49
CA VAL A 102 -8.05 -11.31 7.76
C VAL A 102 -7.46 -12.50 8.50
N SER A 103 -8.29 -13.47 8.84
CA SER A 103 -7.86 -14.69 9.51
C SER A 103 -8.53 -15.94 8.94
N PRO A 104 -7.84 -17.09 8.92
CA PRO A 104 -8.42 -18.37 8.52
C PRO A 104 -9.65 -18.71 9.39
N LYS A 105 -10.74 -19.20 8.78
CA LYS A 105 -11.90 -19.70 9.54
C LYS A 105 -11.48 -20.85 10.46
N GLY A 106 -12.09 -20.92 11.63
CA GLY A 106 -11.77 -21.92 12.65
C GLY A 106 -10.44 -21.69 13.39
N VAL A 107 -9.59 -20.76 12.93
CA VAL A 107 -8.37 -20.36 13.64
C VAL A 107 -8.64 -19.07 14.42
N LEU A 108 -9.45 -19.18 15.48
CA LEU A 108 -9.67 -18.12 16.45
C LEU A 108 -8.36 -17.87 17.23
N ALA A 109 -7.50 -17.00 16.70
CA ALA A 109 -6.63 -16.24 17.59
C ALA A 109 -7.52 -15.36 18.47
N THR A 110 -7.16 -15.15 19.74
CA THR A 110 -7.85 -14.21 20.63
C THR A 110 -7.91 -12.84 19.97
N VAL A 111 -9.00 -12.57 19.24
CA VAL A 111 -9.24 -11.27 18.62
C VAL A 111 -9.62 -10.37 19.78
N GLY A 112 -8.67 -9.57 20.26
CA GLY A 112 -9.01 -8.46 21.15
C GLY A 112 -10.12 -7.65 20.49
N ALA A 113 -11.18 -7.36 21.25
CA ALA A 113 -12.31 -6.59 20.76
C ALA A 113 -11.80 -5.23 20.26
N MET A 114 -11.75 -5.03 18.95
CA MET A 114 -11.67 -3.70 18.36
C MET A 114 -13.10 -3.20 18.23
N ILE A 115 -13.45 -2.20 19.02
CA ILE A 115 -14.76 -1.55 18.96
C ILE A 115 -14.95 -0.99 17.54
N GLY A 116 -16.08 -1.31 16.90
CA GLY A 116 -16.41 -0.83 15.56
C GLY A 116 -16.06 -1.79 14.42
N PHE A 117 -15.34 -2.89 14.67
CA PHE A 117 -15.06 -3.87 13.63
C PHE A 117 -16.28 -4.77 13.37
N GLN A 118 -16.61 -4.96 12.10
CA GLN A 118 -17.69 -5.84 11.65
C GLN A 118 -17.14 -6.94 10.76
N ASP A 119 -17.80 -8.10 10.77
CA ASP A 119 -17.48 -9.19 9.86
C ASP A 119 -18.05 -8.86 8.47
N VAL A 120 -17.20 -8.95 7.44
CA VAL A 120 -17.52 -8.49 6.08
C VAL A 120 -17.20 -9.59 5.06
N SER A 121 -18.09 -9.80 4.10
CA SER A 121 -17.81 -10.57 2.88
C SER A 121 -17.25 -9.64 1.80
N LEU A 122 -16.16 -10.08 1.16
CA LEU A 122 -15.49 -9.35 0.08
C LEU A 122 -16.06 -9.71 -1.30
N GLY A 123 -17.01 -10.64 -1.37
CA GLY A 123 -17.70 -11.02 -2.61
C GLY A 123 -16.99 -12.10 -3.42
N HIS A 124 -16.01 -12.79 -2.82
CA HIS A 124 -15.28 -13.88 -3.48
C HIS A 124 -15.54 -15.19 -2.73
N ALA A 125 -16.47 -16.00 -3.22
CA ALA A 125 -17.04 -17.16 -2.51
C ALA A 125 -15.99 -18.06 -1.83
N ARG A 126 -14.97 -18.53 -2.56
CA ARG A 126 -13.93 -19.40 -1.99
C ARG A 126 -13.12 -18.73 -0.88
N PHE A 127 -12.87 -17.43 -1.01
CA PHE A 127 -12.13 -16.67 -0.02
C PHE A 127 -12.99 -16.42 1.21
N ASP A 128 -14.23 -16.00 1.01
CA ASP A 128 -15.21 -15.77 2.08
C ASP A 128 -15.58 -17.07 2.80
N ASP A 129 -15.40 -18.23 2.17
CA ASP A 129 -15.53 -19.56 2.78
C ASP A 129 -14.34 -19.91 3.67
N ASP A 130 -13.12 -19.60 3.26
CA ASP A 130 -11.88 -19.97 3.97
C ASP A 130 -11.43 -18.94 5.02
N PHE A 131 -11.80 -17.67 4.87
CA PHE A 131 -11.33 -16.57 5.70
C PHE A 131 -12.47 -15.78 6.35
N VAL A 132 -12.18 -15.18 7.50
CA VAL A 132 -12.99 -14.13 8.14
C VAL A 132 -12.27 -12.81 7.96
N VAL A 133 -12.98 -11.80 7.47
CA VAL A 133 -12.51 -10.41 7.40
C VAL A 133 -13.26 -9.58 8.43
N LYS A 134 -12.50 -8.83 9.24
CA LYS A 134 -13.03 -7.86 10.19
C LYS A 134 -12.48 -6.48 9.89
N CYS A 135 -13.31 -5.47 9.77
CA CYS A 135 -12.86 -4.11 9.45
C CYS A 135 -13.82 -3.02 9.95
N GLU A 136 -13.34 -1.77 9.92
CA GLU A 136 -14.15 -0.57 10.25
C GLU A 136 -14.92 -0.05 9.04
N ASP A 137 -14.35 -0.15 7.83
CA ASP A 137 -14.93 0.34 6.57
C ASP A 137 -14.91 -0.78 5.53
N ALA A 138 -16.07 -1.38 5.28
CA ALA A 138 -16.23 -2.52 4.38
C ALA A 138 -15.91 -2.17 2.93
N ASP A 139 -16.30 -0.98 2.48
CA ASP A 139 -16.15 -0.57 1.08
C ASP A 139 -14.70 -0.26 0.78
N ALA A 140 -14.01 0.43 1.69
CA ALA A 140 -12.58 0.67 1.60
C ALA A 140 -11.76 -0.64 1.55
N VAL A 141 -12.16 -1.67 2.28
CA VAL A 141 -11.48 -2.98 2.24
C VAL A 141 -11.75 -3.72 0.92
N ARG A 142 -12.99 -3.71 0.43
CA ARG A 142 -13.34 -4.30 -0.87
C ARG A 142 -12.54 -3.69 -2.02
N GLU A 143 -12.32 -2.37 -1.97
CA GLU A 143 -11.50 -1.67 -2.96
C GLU A 143 -10.04 -2.15 -2.95
N VAL A 144 -9.44 -2.34 -1.77
CA VAL A 144 -8.04 -2.73 -1.65
C VAL A 144 -7.81 -4.22 -1.98
N PHE A 145 -8.81 -5.08 -1.79
CA PHE A 145 -8.70 -6.51 -2.10
C PHE A 145 -9.16 -6.83 -3.53
N SER A 146 -8.21 -7.03 -4.43
CA SER A 146 -8.52 -7.55 -5.76
C SER A 146 -8.86 -9.04 -5.73
N THR A 147 -9.62 -9.49 -6.74
CA THR A 147 -9.87 -10.92 -7.00
C THR A 147 -8.57 -11.73 -7.02
N GLU A 148 -7.56 -11.23 -7.70
CA GLU A 148 -6.26 -11.88 -7.84
C GLU A 148 -5.54 -12.03 -6.48
N THR A 149 -5.64 -11.03 -5.60
CA THR A 149 -5.11 -11.10 -4.23
C THR A 149 -5.83 -12.17 -3.42
N MET A 150 -7.16 -12.25 -3.53
CA MET A 150 -7.97 -13.26 -2.82
C MET A 150 -7.67 -14.69 -3.32
N GLU A 151 -7.54 -14.90 -4.63
CA GLU A 151 -7.19 -16.20 -5.22
C GLU A 151 -5.81 -16.68 -4.78
N ARG A 152 -4.81 -15.78 -4.78
CA ARG A 152 -3.46 -16.07 -4.28
C ARG A 152 -3.44 -16.52 -2.83
N LEU A 153 -4.25 -15.89 -1.98
CA LEU A 153 -4.36 -16.24 -0.56
C LEU A 153 -4.95 -17.63 -0.35
N VAL A 154 -6.06 -17.93 -1.04
CA VAL A 154 -6.73 -19.24 -0.98
C VAL A 154 -5.80 -20.34 -1.47
N GLY A 155 -5.13 -20.14 -2.62
CA GLY A 155 -4.33 -21.19 -3.24
C GLY A 155 -2.95 -21.44 -2.62
N GLY A 156 -2.34 -20.42 -1.98
CA GLY A 156 -0.90 -20.44 -1.72
C GLY A 156 -0.46 -20.42 -0.25
N LEU A 157 -1.31 -19.96 0.67
CA LEU A 157 -0.80 -19.45 1.95
C LEU A 157 -1.57 -19.85 3.22
N TRP A 158 -2.23 -21.01 3.24
CA TRP A 158 -2.85 -21.49 4.48
C TRP A 158 -1.82 -21.98 5.54
N PRO A 159 -1.94 -21.62 6.85
CA PRO A 159 -2.79 -20.58 7.43
C PRO A 159 -2.08 -19.21 7.46
N ALA A 160 -2.57 -18.25 6.68
CA ALA A 160 -2.07 -16.88 6.65
C ALA A 160 -3.02 -15.94 7.37
N ARG A 161 -2.46 -14.93 8.03
CA ARG A 161 -3.21 -13.83 8.64
C ARG A 161 -2.74 -12.51 8.05
N ILE A 162 -3.66 -11.59 7.84
CA ILE A 162 -3.36 -10.24 7.40
C ILE A 162 -3.91 -9.27 8.42
N GLU A 163 -3.14 -8.26 8.77
CA GLU A 163 -3.58 -7.15 9.59
C GLU A 163 -3.16 -5.84 8.94
N SER A 164 -4.07 -4.88 8.91
CA SER A 164 -3.76 -3.49 8.63
C SER A 164 -4.20 -2.57 9.76
N THR A 165 -3.30 -1.65 10.12
CA THR A 165 -3.50 -0.64 11.17
C THR A 165 -3.59 0.78 10.59
N GLY A 166 -4.13 0.93 9.38
CA GLY A 166 -4.32 2.23 8.71
C GLY A 166 -3.05 2.90 8.18
N GLY A 167 -1.93 2.18 8.15
CA GLY A 167 -0.67 2.67 7.58
C GLY A 167 0.41 1.60 7.37
N LEU A 168 0.22 0.42 7.95
CA LEU A 168 1.07 -0.75 7.78
C LEU A 168 0.16 -1.94 7.50
N VAL A 169 0.46 -2.71 6.45
CA VAL A 169 -0.09 -4.05 6.23
C VAL A 169 0.96 -5.07 6.64
N THR A 170 0.53 -6.09 7.38
CA THR A 170 1.36 -7.21 7.81
C THR A 170 0.66 -8.52 7.46
N LEU A 171 1.26 -9.29 6.57
CA LEU A 171 0.87 -10.67 6.27
C LEU A 171 1.79 -11.60 7.04
N THR A 172 1.24 -12.54 7.81
CA THR A 172 1.99 -13.46 8.69
C THR A 172 1.56 -14.90 8.48
N THR A 173 2.53 -15.81 8.48
CA THR A 173 2.30 -17.25 8.49
C THR A 173 3.26 -17.95 9.46
N THR A 174 2.88 -19.15 9.91
CA THR A 174 3.62 -19.92 10.91
C THR A 174 4.86 -20.59 10.33
N GLY A 175 5.93 -20.62 11.12
CA GLY A 175 7.19 -21.27 10.76
C GLY A 175 8.17 -20.31 10.09
N ALA A 176 9.39 -20.80 9.88
CA ALA A 176 10.39 -20.09 9.09
C ALA A 176 10.35 -20.60 7.65
N LEU A 177 9.60 -19.91 6.79
CA LEU A 177 9.38 -20.35 5.42
C LEU A 177 10.69 -20.47 4.63
N ARG A 178 10.73 -21.52 3.81
CA ARG A 178 11.80 -21.84 2.85
C ARG A 178 11.23 -22.26 1.50
N ASP A 179 9.90 -22.23 1.37
CA ASP A 179 9.20 -22.55 0.14
C ASP A 179 9.16 -21.28 -0.70
N HIS A 180 9.81 -21.33 -1.86
CA HIS A 180 9.93 -20.18 -2.74
C HIS A 180 8.55 -19.68 -3.22
N ALA A 181 7.64 -20.58 -3.61
CA ALA A 181 6.31 -20.20 -4.09
C ALA A 181 5.51 -19.50 -2.98
N LYS A 182 5.58 -19.97 -1.73
CA LYS A 182 4.92 -19.30 -0.61
C LYS A 182 5.49 -17.92 -0.34
N LEU A 183 6.81 -17.76 -0.41
CA LEU A 183 7.46 -16.47 -0.23
C LEU A 183 7.03 -15.48 -1.32
N GLU A 184 6.91 -15.95 -2.57
CA GLU A 184 6.41 -15.13 -3.68
C GLU A 184 4.98 -14.64 -3.45
N VAL A 185 4.08 -15.54 -3.03
CA VAL A 185 2.71 -15.15 -2.68
C VAL A 185 2.72 -14.11 -1.54
N MET A 186 3.61 -14.25 -0.55
CA MET A 186 3.69 -13.27 0.54
C MET A 186 4.11 -11.89 0.07
N LEU A 187 5.08 -11.82 -0.85
CA LEU A 187 5.52 -10.57 -1.46
C LEU A 187 4.43 -9.95 -2.31
N ASP A 188 3.82 -10.73 -3.20
CA ASP A 188 2.82 -10.27 -4.16
C ASP A 188 1.55 -9.77 -3.47
N VAL A 189 1.00 -10.53 -2.50
CA VAL A 189 -0.19 -10.12 -1.75
C VAL A 189 0.08 -8.84 -0.97
N THR A 190 1.19 -8.79 -0.23
CA THR A 190 1.53 -7.62 0.60
C THR A 190 1.77 -6.38 -0.25
N GLY A 191 2.49 -6.56 -1.36
CA GLY A 191 2.79 -5.50 -2.33
C GLY A 191 1.53 -4.98 -3.02
N ALA A 192 0.63 -5.88 -3.46
CA ALA A 192 -0.62 -5.51 -4.10
C ALA A 192 -1.50 -4.65 -3.18
N LEU A 193 -1.74 -5.10 -1.94
CA LEU A 193 -2.52 -4.36 -0.95
C LEU A 193 -1.93 -2.96 -0.72
N ALA A 194 -0.62 -2.85 -0.48
CA ALA A 194 0.03 -1.57 -0.21
C ALA A 194 0.16 -0.66 -1.47
N SER A 195 0.08 -1.22 -2.67
CA SER A 195 0.22 -0.49 -3.94
C SER A 195 -1.06 0.19 -4.41
N TYR A 196 -2.23 -0.17 -3.89
CA TYR A 196 -3.53 0.23 -4.43
C TYR A 196 -3.65 1.74 -4.76
N GLY A 197 -3.30 2.64 -3.83
CA GLY A 197 -3.36 4.08 -4.09
C GLY A 197 -2.29 4.64 -5.02
N PRO A 198 -1.00 4.37 -4.80
CA PRO A 198 0.03 4.71 -5.77
C PRO A 198 -0.23 4.18 -7.18
N ALA A 199 -0.77 2.97 -7.31
CA ALA A 199 -1.18 2.40 -8.59
C ALA A 199 -2.32 3.21 -9.21
N THR A 200 -3.27 3.67 -8.39
CA THR A 200 -4.32 4.60 -8.83
C THR A 200 -3.75 5.91 -9.37
N LEU A 201 -2.76 6.50 -8.70
CA LEU A 201 -2.05 7.69 -9.20
C LEU A 201 -1.31 7.41 -10.52
N ALA A 202 -0.64 6.27 -10.62
CA ALA A 202 0.12 5.90 -11.82
C ALA A 202 -0.75 5.84 -13.09
N ARG A 203 -2.07 5.58 -12.97
CA ARG A 203 -3.01 5.55 -14.10
C ARG A 203 -3.12 6.88 -14.86
N TYR A 204 -2.82 7.99 -14.19
CA TYR A 204 -2.87 9.34 -14.74
C TYR A 204 -1.50 9.84 -15.20
N ALA A 205 -0.45 9.02 -15.04
CA ALA A 205 0.90 9.32 -15.55
C ALA A 205 0.98 9.31 -17.09
N GLU A 206 -0.05 8.80 -17.78
CA GLU A 206 -0.16 8.84 -19.23
C GLU A 206 -0.49 10.22 -19.79
N HIS A 207 -0.87 11.18 -18.94
CA HIS A 207 -0.99 12.57 -19.37
C HIS A 207 0.36 13.05 -19.90
N PRO A 208 0.44 13.72 -21.08
CA PRO A 208 1.71 14.04 -21.75
C PRO A 208 2.72 14.77 -20.86
N ASP A 209 2.25 15.70 -20.04
CA ASP A 209 3.08 16.52 -19.16
C ASP A 209 3.15 16.01 -17.71
N ALA A 210 2.65 14.80 -17.44
CA ALA A 210 2.71 14.21 -16.11
C ALA A 210 4.09 13.64 -15.78
N ARG A 211 4.48 13.81 -14.52
CA ARG A 211 5.65 13.18 -13.90
C ARG A 211 5.18 12.37 -12.70
N PHE A 212 5.29 11.06 -12.81
CA PHE A 212 5.04 10.14 -11.70
C PHE A 212 6.36 9.72 -11.05
N THR A 213 6.46 9.91 -9.75
CA THR A 213 7.57 9.41 -8.92
C THR A 213 7.02 8.27 -8.07
N PRO A 214 7.52 7.02 -8.24
CA PRO A 214 7.06 5.89 -7.45
C PRO A 214 7.51 6.00 -5.98
N VAL A 215 6.96 5.12 -5.14
CA VAL A 215 7.41 4.96 -3.75
C VAL A 215 8.89 4.60 -3.73
N SER A 216 9.64 5.20 -2.81
CA SER A 216 11.10 5.02 -2.71
C SER A 216 11.60 5.22 -1.27
N GLY A 217 12.90 5.01 -1.03
CA GLY A 217 13.52 5.17 0.29
C GLY A 217 13.54 3.87 1.09
N ARG A 218 13.37 3.97 2.42
CA ARG A 218 13.38 2.80 3.32
C ARG A 218 11.96 2.29 3.53
N TRP A 219 11.77 0.98 3.54
CA TRP A 219 10.45 0.38 3.77
C TRP A 219 9.74 0.85 5.07
N GLU A 220 10.51 1.14 6.13
CA GLU A 220 9.99 1.59 7.44
C GLU A 220 9.36 2.99 7.38
N ARG A 221 9.90 3.85 6.50
CA ARG A 221 9.52 5.26 6.32
C ARG A 221 9.69 5.62 4.84
N PRO A 222 8.84 5.07 3.96
CA PRO A 222 8.98 5.29 2.54
C PRO A 222 8.60 6.73 2.19
N SER A 223 9.28 7.28 1.20
CA SER A 223 8.80 8.46 0.49
C SER A 223 7.56 8.07 -0.31
N PRO A 224 6.42 8.76 -0.15
CA PRO A 224 5.20 8.39 -0.84
C PRO A 224 5.32 8.65 -2.34
N ALA A 225 4.55 7.91 -3.14
CA ALA A 225 4.42 8.17 -4.55
C ALA A 225 3.84 9.59 -4.79
N ARG A 226 4.28 10.24 -5.86
CA ARG A 226 3.85 11.58 -6.23
C ARG A 226 3.49 11.62 -7.70
N LEU A 227 2.43 12.32 -8.03
CA LEU A 227 2.08 12.68 -9.39
C LEU A 227 2.03 14.20 -9.47
N SER A 228 2.62 14.76 -10.51
CA SER A 228 2.47 16.17 -10.84
C SER A 228 2.33 16.34 -12.33
N VAL A 229 1.60 17.36 -12.75
CA VAL A 229 1.46 17.74 -14.16
C VAL A 229 2.05 19.13 -14.33
N GLU A 230 3.07 19.23 -15.17
CA GLU A 230 3.57 20.54 -15.59
C GLU A 230 2.58 21.11 -16.61
N THR A 231 2.29 22.39 -16.50
CA THR A 231 1.31 23.11 -17.33
C THR A 231 1.97 24.36 -17.90
N LYS A 232 1.23 25.15 -18.68
CA LYS A 232 1.81 26.34 -19.31
C LYS A 232 2.16 27.40 -18.28
N GLU A 233 1.32 27.56 -17.26
CA GLU A 233 1.45 28.64 -16.28
C GLU A 233 2.01 28.14 -14.94
N GLY A 234 2.03 26.84 -14.67
CA GLY A 234 2.89 26.26 -13.63
C GLY A 234 2.67 24.78 -13.37
N ARG A 235 2.50 24.37 -12.11
CA ARG A 235 2.52 22.96 -11.72
C ARG A 235 1.29 22.55 -10.92
N VAL A 236 0.63 21.48 -11.35
CA VAL A 236 -0.47 20.84 -10.62
C VAL A 236 0.05 19.61 -9.88
N ASP A 237 -0.07 19.58 -8.56
CA ASP A 237 0.27 18.41 -7.74
C ASP A 237 -0.98 17.56 -7.49
N VAL A 238 -0.87 16.24 -7.72
CA VAL A 238 -1.99 15.31 -7.64
C VAL A 238 -1.75 14.30 -6.52
N ARG A 239 -2.80 14.05 -5.72
CA ARG A 239 -2.79 13.11 -4.60
C ARG A 239 -4.05 12.25 -4.62
N ALA A 240 -3.91 11.02 -4.12
CA ALA A 240 -5.02 10.12 -3.88
C ALA A 240 -5.18 9.89 -2.38
N ARG A 241 -6.43 9.74 -1.94
CA ARG A 241 -6.81 9.41 -0.57
C ARG A 241 -7.89 8.33 -0.64
N LEU A 242 -7.86 7.38 0.29
CA LEU A 242 -8.99 6.47 0.47
C LEU A 242 -10.01 7.12 1.41
N ALA A 243 -11.28 7.03 1.06
CA ALA A 243 -12.40 7.46 1.88
C ALA A 243 -13.53 6.42 1.78
N THR A 244 -14.54 6.58 2.61
CA THR A 244 -15.77 5.80 2.48
C THR A 244 -16.38 6.05 1.10
N GLY A 245 -16.69 4.98 0.37
CA GLY A 245 -17.15 5.06 -1.02
C GLY A 245 -16.07 5.01 -2.11
N GLY A 246 -14.78 5.00 -1.75
CA GLY A 246 -13.69 4.71 -2.69
C GLY A 246 -12.49 5.67 -2.63
N VAL A 247 -11.75 5.74 -3.74
CA VAL A 247 -10.57 6.61 -3.85
C VAL A 247 -10.97 8.00 -4.31
N ILE A 248 -10.68 8.98 -3.46
CA ILE A 248 -10.78 10.39 -3.78
C ILE A 248 -9.50 10.84 -4.47
N LEU A 249 -9.62 11.48 -5.63
CA LEU A 249 -8.50 12.12 -6.33
C LEU A 249 -8.54 13.63 -6.11
N ARG A 250 -7.38 14.21 -5.80
CA ARG A 250 -7.22 15.64 -5.56
C ARG A 250 -6.11 16.22 -6.42
N ALA A 251 -6.41 17.25 -7.19
CA ALA A 251 -5.43 18.01 -7.97
C ALA A 251 -5.36 19.44 -7.43
N ALA A 252 -4.16 19.90 -7.08
CA ALA A 252 -3.96 21.21 -6.47
C ALA A 252 -3.02 22.07 -7.32
N ARG A 253 -3.38 23.34 -7.52
CA ARG A 253 -2.55 24.35 -8.19
C ARG A 253 -2.39 25.54 -7.26
N LYS A 254 -1.15 25.99 -7.06
CA LYS A 254 -0.88 27.24 -6.32
C LYS A 254 -1.62 28.40 -7.01
N LEU A 255 -2.32 29.20 -6.22
CA LEU A 255 -3.03 30.38 -6.68
C LEU A 255 -2.02 31.53 -6.87
N GLU A 256 -2.05 32.15 -8.05
CA GLU A 256 -1.16 33.28 -8.42
C GLU A 256 -1.95 34.57 -8.65
N ARG A 257 -3.14 34.62 -8.04
CA ARG A 257 -4.12 35.69 -8.10
C ARG A 257 -4.53 36.09 -6.69
N ASP A 258 -4.60 37.40 -6.46
CA ASP A 258 -4.99 37.94 -5.17
C ASP A 258 -6.48 38.35 -5.14
N ASP A 259 -7.19 38.20 -6.26
CA ASP A 259 -8.60 38.58 -6.43
C ASP A 259 -9.58 37.42 -6.23
N VAL A 260 -9.11 36.27 -5.75
CA VAL A 260 -9.93 35.08 -5.49
C VAL A 260 -10.11 34.91 -3.98
N GLU A 261 -11.31 35.21 -3.49
CA GLU A 261 -11.71 34.89 -2.11
C GLU A 261 -11.95 33.37 -1.95
N PRO A 262 -11.82 32.81 -0.73
CA PRO A 262 -12.13 31.40 -0.49
C PRO A 262 -13.56 31.04 -0.88
N PHE A 263 -13.72 29.91 -1.55
CA PHE A 263 -15.03 29.40 -1.97
C PHE A 263 -14.99 27.89 -2.13
N ASP A 264 -16.18 27.28 -2.11
CA ASP A 264 -16.42 25.89 -2.51
C ASP A 264 -17.50 25.90 -3.60
N GLY A 265 -17.20 25.29 -4.75
CA GLY A 265 -18.10 25.31 -5.89
C GLY A 265 -18.17 23.97 -6.62
N ALA A 266 -19.38 23.60 -7.03
CA ALA A 266 -19.65 22.33 -7.71
C ALA A 266 -19.47 22.47 -9.22
N LEU A 267 -18.84 21.47 -9.83
CA LEU A 267 -18.73 21.29 -11.27
C LEU A 267 -19.52 20.04 -11.69
N PRO A 268 -20.15 20.04 -12.87
CA PRO A 268 -20.09 21.08 -13.91
C PRO A 268 -21.12 22.22 -13.72
N SER A 269 -21.95 22.19 -12.66
CA SER A 269 -23.06 23.15 -12.49
C SER A 269 -22.59 24.61 -12.36
N GLY A 270 -21.39 24.83 -11.83
CA GLY A 270 -20.86 26.16 -11.55
C GLY A 270 -21.45 26.80 -10.30
N GLU A 271 -22.27 26.07 -9.54
CA GLU A 271 -22.83 26.55 -8.28
C GLU A 271 -21.70 26.82 -7.29
N GLY A 272 -21.75 27.97 -6.59
CA GLY A 272 -20.70 28.37 -5.63
C GLY A 272 -19.40 28.89 -6.26
N ILE A 273 -19.24 28.83 -7.59
CA ILE A 273 -18.03 29.33 -8.26
C ILE A 273 -18.14 30.85 -8.53
N PRO A 274 -17.16 31.67 -8.10
CA PRO A 274 -17.16 33.11 -8.36
C PRO A 274 -17.28 33.46 -9.85
N ARG A 275 -18.11 34.47 -10.15
CA ARG A 275 -18.27 34.96 -11.53
C ARG A 275 -16.95 35.53 -12.04
N GLY A 276 -16.51 35.06 -13.21
CA GLY A 276 -15.27 35.50 -13.83
C GLY A 276 -14.01 34.75 -13.38
N LEU A 277 -14.12 33.80 -12.43
CA LEU A 277 -13.01 32.93 -12.08
C LEU A 277 -12.55 32.10 -13.28
N VAL A 278 -13.50 31.46 -13.95
CA VAL A 278 -13.26 30.59 -15.12
C VAL A 278 -13.13 31.45 -16.39
N PRO A 279 -11.93 31.56 -17.00
CA PRO A 279 -11.75 32.34 -18.22
C PRO A 279 -12.47 31.71 -19.41
N GLU A 280 -12.86 32.52 -20.40
CA GLU A 280 -13.62 32.05 -21.58
C GLU A 280 -12.99 30.81 -22.26
N PRO A 281 -11.67 30.77 -22.55
CA PRO A 281 -11.06 29.61 -23.19
C PRO A 281 -11.13 28.32 -22.36
N ALA A 282 -11.28 28.44 -21.03
CA ALA A 282 -11.34 27.31 -20.11
C ALA A 282 -12.76 26.75 -19.95
N ARG A 283 -13.80 27.49 -20.33
CA ARG A 283 -15.20 27.05 -20.21
C ARG A 283 -15.50 25.75 -20.95
N ARG A 284 -14.79 25.48 -22.04
CA ARG A 284 -14.89 24.21 -22.79
C ARG A 284 -14.58 22.98 -21.93
N HIS A 285 -13.78 23.14 -20.86
CA HIS A 285 -13.40 22.04 -19.98
C HIS A 285 -14.45 21.73 -18.91
N LEU A 286 -15.40 22.63 -18.65
CA LEU A 286 -16.41 22.48 -17.61
C LEU A 286 -17.30 21.25 -17.83
N SER A 287 -17.67 20.95 -19.08
CA SER A 287 -18.47 19.75 -19.38
C SER A 287 -17.66 18.46 -19.32
N ALA A 288 -16.35 18.53 -19.60
CA ALA A 288 -15.48 17.36 -19.68
C ALA A 288 -14.93 16.93 -18.30
N VAL A 289 -14.81 17.85 -17.34
CA VAL A 289 -14.22 17.59 -16.01
C VAL A 289 -15.01 16.60 -15.15
N GLY A 290 -16.29 16.38 -15.49
CA GLY A 290 -17.20 15.52 -14.74
C GLY A 290 -17.67 16.16 -13.43
N GLU A 291 -18.27 15.34 -12.57
CA GLU A 291 -18.71 15.76 -11.23
C GLU A 291 -17.51 15.88 -10.29
N CYS A 292 -17.26 17.10 -9.81
CA CYS A 292 -16.20 17.37 -8.84
C CYS A 292 -16.45 18.68 -8.09
N LEU A 293 -15.70 18.86 -7.00
CA LEU A 293 -15.67 20.10 -6.24
C LEU A 293 -14.43 20.92 -6.62
N LEU A 294 -14.62 22.20 -6.91
CA LEU A 294 -13.57 23.20 -7.04
C LEU A 294 -13.56 24.07 -5.79
N GLU A 295 -12.47 24.04 -5.06
CA GLU A 295 -12.28 24.78 -3.81
C GLU A 295 -11.13 25.77 -3.99
N ALA A 296 -11.22 26.93 -3.36
CA ALA A 296 -10.12 27.88 -3.23
C ALA A 296 -9.84 28.14 -1.74
N ASP A 297 -8.57 28.05 -1.37
CA ASP A 297 -8.05 28.67 -0.15
C ASP A 297 -7.12 29.84 -0.51
N GLU A 298 -6.61 30.55 0.51
CA GLU A 298 -5.71 31.71 0.33
C GLU A 298 -4.43 31.42 -0.48
N ARG A 299 -4.09 30.15 -0.75
CA ARG A 299 -2.82 29.75 -1.37
C ARG A 299 -2.97 28.89 -2.61
N ARG A 300 -4.12 28.27 -2.85
CA ARG A 300 -4.31 27.30 -3.93
C ARG A 300 -5.76 27.11 -4.34
N LEU A 301 -5.91 26.65 -5.58
CA LEU A 301 -7.11 25.99 -6.06
C LEU A 301 -6.94 24.47 -5.91
N LEU A 302 -8.05 23.81 -5.59
CA LEU A 302 -8.13 22.37 -5.41
C LEU A 302 -9.33 21.83 -6.18
N LEU A 303 -9.10 20.85 -7.06
CA LEU A 303 -10.16 20.00 -7.57
C LEU A 303 -10.19 18.69 -6.79
N THR A 304 -11.37 18.32 -6.31
CA THR A 304 -11.64 17.06 -5.60
C THR A 304 -12.67 16.25 -6.38
N TRP A 305 -12.28 15.07 -6.86
CA TRP A 305 -13.20 14.07 -7.41
C TRP A 305 -13.44 12.98 -6.36
N GLU A 306 -14.70 12.76 -5.99
CA GLU A 306 -15.10 11.69 -5.06
C GLU A 306 -15.12 10.31 -5.73
N LEU A 307 -15.30 10.29 -7.05
CA LEU A 307 -15.15 9.11 -7.91
C LEU A 307 -13.98 9.32 -8.85
N LEU A 308 -13.21 8.26 -9.13
CA LEU A 308 -12.04 8.37 -10.00
C LEU A 308 -12.42 8.90 -11.40
N PRO A 309 -11.87 10.05 -11.84
CA PRO A 309 -12.20 10.61 -13.14
C PRO A 309 -11.67 9.73 -14.27
N THR A 310 -12.28 9.84 -15.45
CA THR A 310 -11.65 9.34 -16.68
C THR A 310 -10.37 10.13 -16.96
N ARG A 311 -9.50 9.60 -17.84
CA ARG A 311 -8.28 10.30 -18.23
C ARG A 311 -8.56 11.64 -18.91
N GLU A 312 -9.64 11.70 -19.69
CA GLU A 312 -10.11 12.92 -20.34
C GLU A 312 -10.60 13.94 -19.31
N ALA A 313 -11.42 13.51 -18.34
CA ALA A 313 -11.91 14.36 -17.27
C ALA A 313 -10.77 14.90 -16.39
N PHE A 314 -9.78 14.06 -16.09
CA PHE A 314 -8.57 14.47 -15.39
C PHE A 314 -7.79 15.54 -16.17
N ALA A 315 -7.55 15.34 -17.47
CA ALA A 315 -6.85 16.31 -18.31
C ALA A 315 -7.60 17.65 -18.40
N ALA A 316 -8.94 17.60 -18.54
CA ALA A 316 -9.79 18.78 -18.51
C ALA A 316 -9.70 19.52 -17.17
N GLY A 317 -9.70 18.80 -16.04
CA GLY A 317 -9.53 19.37 -14.71
C GLY A 317 -8.18 20.04 -14.49
N VAL A 318 -7.09 19.42 -14.95
CA VAL A 318 -5.74 20.03 -14.91
C VAL A 318 -5.71 21.33 -15.69
N ALA A 319 -6.26 21.35 -16.91
CA ALA A 319 -6.34 22.55 -17.74
C ALA A 319 -7.21 23.65 -17.11
N LEU A 320 -8.32 23.26 -16.47
CA LEU A 320 -9.21 24.18 -15.76
C LEU A 320 -8.51 24.81 -14.54
N LEU A 321 -7.81 24.01 -13.74
CA LEU A 321 -7.06 24.49 -12.58
C LEU A 321 -5.99 25.50 -12.97
N ASP A 322 -5.19 25.19 -14.01
CA ASP A 322 -4.14 26.10 -14.46
C ASP A 322 -4.73 27.43 -14.95
N ALA A 323 -5.80 27.38 -15.74
CA ALA A 323 -6.45 28.58 -16.25
C ALA A 323 -7.10 29.44 -15.14
N CYS A 324 -7.67 28.83 -14.09
CA CYS A 324 -8.30 29.58 -13.00
C CYS A 324 -7.28 30.16 -12.02
N ALA A 325 -6.13 29.50 -11.83
CA ALA A 325 -5.11 29.90 -10.87
C ALA A 325 -4.26 31.10 -11.35
N THR A 326 -4.20 31.33 -12.66
CA THR A 326 -3.39 32.38 -13.29
C THR A 326 -4.20 33.65 -13.54
N PRO A 327 -3.64 34.85 -13.27
CA PRO A 327 -4.34 36.11 -13.52
C PRO A 327 -4.72 36.24 -15.00
N PRO A 328 -5.90 36.82 -15.30
CA PRO A 328 -6.29 37.05 -16.68
C PRO A 328 -5.24 37.95 -17.33
N ARG A 329 -4.69 37.49 -18.46
CA ARG A 329 -3.73 38.29 -19.22
C ARG A 329 -4.42 39.59 -19.62
N SER A 330 -3.95 40.71 -19.09
CA SER A 330 -4.34 42.02 -19.61
C SER A 330 -3.86 42.07 -21.05
N LEU A 331 -4.79 42.01 -22.01
CA LEU A 331 -4.49 42.47 -23.35
C LEU A 331 -4.17 43.95 -23.17
N GLY A 332 -2.88 44.28 -23.21
CA GLY A 332 -2.41 45.65 -23.09
C GLY A 332 -3.24 46.55 -23.99
N ALA A 333 -3.67 47.69 -23.45
CA ALA A 333 -4.41 48.71 -24.16
C ALA A 333 -3.61 49.19 -25.38
N PHE A 334 -3.80 48.53 -26.51
CA PHE A 334 -3.54 49.08 -27.83
C PHE A 334 -4.88 49.33 -28.49
N ARG A 335 -5.51 50.44 -28.08
CA ARG A 335 -6.37 51.29 -28.90
C ARG A 335 -6.24 52.71 -28.38
#